data_AF-A0A968UIJ9-F1
#
_entry.id   AF-A0A968UIJ9-F1
#
_cell.length_a   1.000
_cell.length_b   1.000
_cell.length_c   1.000
_cell.angle_alpha   90.00
_cell.angle_beta   90.00
_cell.angle_gamma   90.00
#
_symmetry.space_group_name_H-M   'P 1'
#
loop_
_entity.id
_entity.type
_entity.pdbx_description
1 polymer ?
#
loop_
_entity_poly.entity_id
_entity_poly.type
_entity_poly.pdbx_seq_one_letter_code
_entity_poly.pdbx_strand_id
1 'polypeptide(L)'
;MKTNFLRPDLAHRWPSSARFLGAMMVALMPGLSPSSVTSETIYPLADRIIIYPPILWPYPQPVPVEETVRVEFDAQGTEWGAVYLDGRLIYRPHNFDRQATLHLRPGGYRLEITGVVRSDRWASGFLDIGRDNSQIVVIRFSKTGGITVSGDPNVWIPD
;
A
#
# COMPACT_ATOMS: atom_id res chain seq x y z
N MET A 1 3.46 6.36 52.42
CA MET A 1 2.60 5.16 52.45
C MET A 1 3.10 4.19 51.39
N LYS A 2 3.42 2.96 51.80
CA LYS A 2 3.91 1.84 50.96
C LYS A 2 2.78 0.82 50.82
N THR A 3 2.51 0.35 49.60
CA THR A 3 1.76 -0.88 49.22
C THR A 3 1.97 -1.00 47.68
N ASN A 4 2.81 -1.85 47.07
CA ASN A 4 3.09 -3.29 47.10
C ASN A 4 1.94 -4.19 46.57
N PHE A 5 2.31 -5.00 45.54
CA PHE A 5 1.74 -6.30 45.10
C PHE A 5 0.41 -6.26 44.29
N LEU A 6 0.15 -7.01 43.19
CA LEU A 6 0.72 -8.23 42.59
C LEU A 6 0.38 -8.32 41.07
N ARG A 7 1.27 -8.94 40.28
CA ARG A 7 0.94 -9.61 38.99
C ARG A 7 0.30 -10.99 39.28
N PRO A 8 -0.40 -11.56 38.29
CA PRO A 8 -0.11 -12.95 37.96
C PRO A 8 0.04 -13.22 36.45
N ASP A 9 1.06 -14.03 36.15
CA ASP A 9 1.20 -14.92 34.99
C ASP A 9 -0.03 -15.82 34.81
N LEU A 10 -0.35 -16.17 33.56
CA LEU A 10 -1.00 -17.44 33.25
C LEU A 10 -0.66 -17.88 31.82
N ALA A 11 0.14 -18.95 31.78
CA ALA A 11 0.46 -19.76 30.62
C ALA A 11 -0.66 -20.75 30.28
N HIS A 12 -0.87 -21.08 29.00
CA HIS A 12 -1.37 -22.38 28.52
C HIS A 12 -1.13 -22.49 27.00
N ARG A 13 -0.15 -23.28 26.51
CA ARG A 13 -0.07 -24.75 26.30
C ARG A 13 -0.84 -25.24 25.05
N TRP A 14 -0.08 -25.78 24.10
CA TRP A 14 -0.47 -26.42 22.82
C TRP A 14 -1.12 -27.82 23.01
N PRO A 15 -1.77 -28.40 21.98
CA PRO A 15 -1.13 -29.40 21.09
C PRO A 15 -1.53 -29.23 19.59
N SER A 16 -0.73 -29.49 18.54
CA SER A 16 -0.02 -30.70 18.06
C SER A 16 -0.90 -31.82 17.46
N SER A 17 -0.47 -32.33 16.29
CA SER A 17 -0.91 -33.51 15.49
C SER A 17 -1.89 -33.18 14.34
N ALA A 18 -1.75 -33.66 13.10
CA ALA A 18 -1.34 -35.00 12.68
C ALA A 18 -0.58 -35.03 11.34
N ARG A 19 0.44 -35.89 11.29
CA ARG A 19 1.11 -36.38 10.07
C ARG A 19 0.45 -37.70 9.67
N PHE A 20 0.13 -37.89 8.40
CA PHE A 20 -0.23 -39.19 7.84
C PHE A 20 0.97 -39.76 7.06
N LEU A 21 1.49 -40.89 7.53
CA LEU A 21 2.40 -41.79 6.83
C LEU A 21 1.55 -42.81 6.07
N GLY A 22 1.79 -42.96 4.77
CA GLY A 22 1.22 -44.02 3.93
C GLY A 22 2.36 -44.87 3.37
N ALA A 23 2.31 -46.16 3.69
CA ALA A 23 3.40 -47.12 3.55
C ALA A 23 3.61 -47.66 2.11
N MET A 24 4.85 -48.10 1.93
CA MET A 24 5.46 -48.87 0.85
C MET A 24 4.85 -50.26 0.68
N MET A 25 4.74 -50.77 -0.54
CA MET A 25 4.89 -52.21 -0.82
C MET A 25 5.52 -52.46 -2.19
N VAL A 26 6.65 -53.15 -2.14
CA VAL A 26 7.39 -53.77 -3.23
C VAL A 26 6.83 -55.18 -3.42
N ALA A 27 6.57 -55.58 -4.65
CA ALA A 27 6.39 -56.98 -5.02
C ALA A 27 7.33 -57.32 -6.19
N LEU A 28 7.98 -58.47 -6.06
CA LEU A 28 9.14 -58.94 -6.80
C LEU A 28 8.76 -60.23 -7.54
N MET A 29 9.41 -60.46 -8.70
CA MET A 29 9.71 -61.74 -9.37
C MET A 29 8.63 -62.38 -10.28
N PRO A 30 8.97 -63.35 -11.18
CA PRO A 30 10.15 -63.48 -12.06
C PRO A 30 9.78 -64.01 -13.49
N GLY A 31 10.77 -64.08 -14.40
CA GLY A 31 10.94 -65.27 -15.26
C GLY A 31 10.78 -65.18 -16.79
N LEU A 32 11.90 -65.53 -17.46
CA LEU A 32 12.05 -66.30 -18.71
C LEU A 32 12.02 -65.59 -20.10
N SER A 33 13.03 -65.96 -20.88
CA SER A 33 13.51 -65.46 -22.18
C SER A 33 12.96 -66.30 -23.38
N PRO A 34 13.60 -66.30 -24.58
CA PRO A 34 13.45 -65.39 -25.73
C PRO A 34 12.92 -66.10 -27.00
N SER A 35 12.53 -65.37 -28.06
CA SER A 35 12.49 -65.92 -29.45
C SER A 35 12.42 -64.82 -30.55
N SER A 36 13.52 -64.73 -31.29
CA SER A 36 13.73 -64.62 -32.75
C SER A 36 12.76 -63.86 -33.69
N VAL A 37 13.25 -62.72 -34.21
CA VAL A 37 13.46 -62.31 -35.63
C VAL A 37 12.48 -62.82 -36.72
N THR A 38 11.79 -61.92 -37.45
CA THR A 38 12.07 -61.57 -38.89
C THR A 38 11.20 -60.45 -39.46
N SER A 39 11.90 -59.50 -40.09
CA SER A 39 11.67 -58.78 -41.36
C SER A 39 10.45 -57.88 -41.66
N GLU A 40 10.83 -56.62 -41.92
CA GLU A 40 10.44 -55.75 -43.04
C GLU A 40 9.05 -55.08 -43.05
N THR A 41 9.05 -53.75 -42.94
CA THR A 41 8.33 -52.84 -43.85
C THR A 41 9.01 -51.46 -43.82
N ILE A 42 9.18 -50.87 -45.00
CA ILE A 42 9.92 -49.64 -45.30
C ILE A 42 8.95 -48.42 -45.32
N TYR A 43 9.51 -47.22 -45.08
CA TYR A 43 9.07 -45.83 -45.40
C TYR A 43 8.24 -45.05 -44.33
N PRO A 44 8.28 -43.70 -44.31
CA PRO A 44 9.40 -42.76 -44.45
C PRO A 44 9.40 -41.65 -43.35
N LEU A 45 10.42 -40.77 -43.37
CA LEU A 45 10.46 -39.40 -42.81
C LEU A 45 9.52 -39.06 -41.62
N ALA A 46 10.07 -39.01 -40.42
CA ALA A 46 9.58 -38.08 -39.41
C ALA A 46 10.65 -37.02 -39.19
N ASP A 47 10.54 -35.92 -39.92
CA ASP A 47 11.17 -34.66 -39.52
C ASP A 47 10.67 -34.36 -38.11
N ARG A 48 11.55 -34.54 -37.12
CA ARG A 48 11.23 -34.24 -35.73
C ARG A 48 11.21 -32.72 -35.60
N ILE A 49 10.05 -32.11 -35.81
CA ILE A 49 9.81 -30.70 -35.51
C ILE A 49 9.98 -30.55 -33.99
N ILE A 50 11.16 -30.10 -33.56
CA ILE A 50 11.38 -29.69 -32.18
C ILE A 50 10.71 -28.33 -32.03
N ILE A 51 9.48 -28.33 -31.51
CA ILE A 51 8.80 -27.11 -31.10
C ILE A 51 9.46 -26.64 -29.80
N TYR A 52 10.41 -25.70 -29.91
CA TYR A 52 10.86 -24.96 -28.75
C TYR A 52 9.70 -24.07 -28.30
N PRO A 53 9.22 -24.18 -27.05
CA PRO A 53 8.29 -23.18 -26.54
C PRO A 53 8.98 -21.81 -26.62
N PRO A 54 8.31 -20.76 -27.10
CA PRO A 54 8.88 -19.43 -27.05
C PRO A 54 9.23 -19.14 -25.59
N ILE A 55 10.49 -18.77 -25.35
CA ILE A 55 10.92 -18.26 -24.05
C ILE A 55 10.06 -17.02 -23.79
N LEU A 56 9.07 -17.14 -22.90
CA LEU A 56 8.32 -16.02 -22.38
C LEU A 56 9.30 -15.15 -21.61
N TRP A 57 9.89 -14.18 -22.30
CA TRP A 57 10.48 -13.03 -21.64
C TRP A 57 9.39 -12.45 -20.73
N PRO A 58 9.65 -12.25 -19.43
CA PRO A 58 8.66 -11.60 -18.59
C PRO A 58 8.47 -10.21 -19.19
N TYR A 59 7.29 -9.98 -19.78
CA TYR A 59 6.87 -8.64 -20.13
C TYR A 59 7.11 -7.77 -18.88
N PRO A 60 7.79 -6.62 -19.01
CA PRO A 60 7.96 -5.73 -17.88
C PRO A 60 6.57 -5.43 -17.35
N GLN A 61 6.27 -5.94 -16.14
CA GLN A 61 5.02 -5.61 -15.48
C GLN A 61 5.03 -4.09 -15.30
N PRO A 62 3.95 -3.38 -15.68
CA PRO A 62 3.83 -1.98 -15.33
C PRO A 62 4.05 -1.87 -13.83
N VAL A 63 5.11 -1.17 -13.43
CA VAL A 63 5.30 -0.83 -12.02
C VAL A 63 4.03 -0.07 -11.63
N PRO A 64 3.28 -0.51 -10.62
CA PRO A 64 2.13 0.27 -10.18
C PRO A 64 2.68 1.63 -9.78
N VAL A 65 2.30 2.67 -10.53
CA VAL A 65 2.57 4.04 -10.16
C VAL A 65 1.84 4.21 -8.83
N GLU A 66 2.58 4.42 -7.73
CA GLU A 66 1.93 4.81 -6.47
C GLU A 66 1.14 6.08 -6.79
N GLU A 67 -0.18 5.99 -6.76
CA GLU A 67 -1.05 7.12 -7.01
C GLU A 67 -0.82 8.09 -5.85
N THR A 68 -0.19 9.23 -6.15
CA THR A 68 0.05 10.30 -5.18
C THR A 68 -0.66 11.55 -5.64
N VAL A 69 -1.33 12.21 -4.71
CA VAL A 69 -2.00 13.49 -4.93
C VAL A 69 -1.12 14.60 -4.36
N ARG A 70 -0.91 15.63 -5.16
CA ARG A 70 -0.18 16.84 -4.78
C ARG A 70 -1.10 17.75 -3.98
N VAL A 71 -0.76 17.99 -2.72
CA VAL A 71 -1.48 18.92 -1.85
C VAL A 71 -0.65 20.18 -1.68
N GLU A 72 -1.22 21.31 -2.06
CA GLU A 72 -0.61 22.63 -1.91
C GLU A 72 -1.30 23.38 -0.78
N PHE A 73 -0.51 23.87 0.18
CA PHE A 73 -0.94 24.73 1.24
C PHE A 73 -0.51 26.15 0.92
N ASP A 74 -1.47 27.06 0.79
CA ASP A 74 -1.24 28.43 0.41
C ASP A 74 -1.79 29.36 1.50
N ALA A 75 -0.87 29.88 2.31
CA ALA A 75 -1.20 30.72 3.44
C ALA A 75 -1.50 32.13 2.93
N GLN A 76 -2.77 32.52 2.94
CA GLN A 76 -3.22 33.84 2.54
C GLN A 76 -3.02 34.85 3.69
N GLY A 77 -2.75 36.11 3.35
CA GLY A 77 -2.55 37.18 4.34
C GLY A 77 -1.14 37.28 4.92
N THR A 78 -1.03 37.91 6.09
CA THR A 78 0.26 38.19 6.78
C THR A 78 0.36 37.50 8.15
N GLU A 79 -0.67 36.75 8.51
CA GLU A 79 -0.77 36.06 9.79
C GLU A 79 0.15 34.85 9.85
N TRP A 80 0.66 34.58 11.05
CA TRP A 80 1.52 33.46 11.36
C TRP A 80 0.66 32.27 11.75
N GLY A 81 0.87 31.13 11.11
CA GLY A 81 0.09 29.93 11.34
C GLY A 81 0.91 28.66 11.41
N ALA A 82 0.21 27.56 11.60
CA ALA A 82 0.75 26.22 11.56
C ALA A 82 -0.31 25.26 11.00
N VAL A 83 0.13 24.36 10.14
CA VAL A 83 -0.70 23.32 9.54
C VAL A 83 -0.28 21.98 10.10
N TYR A 84 -1.26 21.26 10.63
CA TYR A 84 -1.10 19.91 11.15
C TYR A 84 -1.92 18.93 10.31
N LEU A 85 -1.29 17.82 9.97
CA LEU A 85 -1.93 16.67 9.32
C LEU A 85 -1.81 15.46 10.24
N ASP A 86 -2.93 14.84 10.59
CA ASP A 86 -3.00 13.75 11.58
C ASP A 86 -2.27 14.08 12.89
N GLY A 87 -2.41 15.34 13.33
CA GLY A 87 -1.77 15.87 14.54
C GLY A 87 -0.27 16.12 14.43
N ARG A 88 0.35 15.88 13.27
CA ARG A 88 1.77 16.16 12.99
C ARG A 88 1.92 17.51 12.30
N LEU A 89 2.85 18.33 12.78
CA LEU A 89 3.17 19.59 12.12
C LEU A 89 3.82 19.32 10.76
N ILE A 90 3.16 19.75 9.69
CA ILE A 90 3.68 19.58 8.32
C ILE A 90 4.20 20.88 7.73
N TYR A 91 3.68 22.03 8.17
CA TYR A 91 4.01 23.31 7.58
C TYR A 91 3.80 24.48 8.54
N ARG A 92 4.71 25.46 8.51
CA ARG A 92 4.60 26.76 9.18
C ARG A 92 4.92 27.86 8.16
N PRO A 93 3.93 28.69 7.78
CA PRO A 93 4.18 29.84 6.91
C PRO A 93 5.14 30.84 7.55
N HIS A 94 6.09 31.33 6.77
CA HIS A 94 7.00 32.41 7.12
C HIS A 94 6.75 33.62 6.21
N ASN A 95 7.32 34.78 6.53
CA ASN A 95 7.05 36.03 5.80
C ASN A 95 7.32 35.96 4.29
N PHE A 96 8.35 35.21 3.88
CA PHE A 96 8.76 35.08 2.47
C PHE A 96 8.46 33.70 1.88
N ASP A 97 7.96 32.78 2.69
CA ASP A 97 7.65 31.41 2.29
C ASP A 97 6.26 31.07 2.83
N ARG A 98 5.26 31.32 1.98
CA ARG A 98 3.84 31.18 2.32
C ARG A 98 3.16 30.01 1.59
N GLN A 99 3.92 29.21 0.86
CA GLN A 99 3.41 28.04 0.16
C GLN A 99 4.20 26.78 0.51
N ALA A 100 3.49 25.66 0.70
CA ALA A 100 4.13 24.36 0.87
C ALA A 100 3.42 23.31 0.04
N THR A 101 4.20 22.38 -0.52
CA THR A 101 3.69 21.28 -1.32
C THR A 101 4.03 19.95 -0.65
N LEU A 102 3.03 19.08 -0.52
CA LEU A 102 3.15 17.73 0.00
C LEU A 102 2.59 16.75 -1.02
N HIS A 103 3.13 15.54 -1.06
CA HIS A 103 2.56 14.44 -1.85
C HIS A 103 1.98 13.43 -0.88
N LEU A 104 0.67 13.20 -0.97
CA LEU A 104 -0.07 12.28 -0.13
C LEU A 104 -0.61 11.12 -0.96
N ARG A 105 -0.79 9.97 -0.33
CA ARG A 105 -1.55 8.89 -0.95
C ARG A 105 -3.04 9.22 -0.88
N PRO A 106 -3.88 8.69 -1.79
CA PRO A 106 -5.32 8.74 -1.63
C PRO A 106 -5.76 8.21 -0.26
N GLY A 107 -6.67 8.92 0.40
CA GLY A 107 -7.14 8.58 1.74
C GLY A 107 -7.67 9.77 2.52
N GLY A 108 -8.15 9.47 3.73
CA GLY A 108 -8.68 10.45 4.68
C GLY A 108 -7.60 10.93 5.65
N TYR A 109 -7.47 12.25 5.80
CA TYR A 109 -6.49 12.89 6.67
C TYR A 109 -7.16 13.94 7.57
N ARG A 110 -6.76 14.00 8.84
CA ARG A 110 -7.21 15.04 9.76
C ARG A 110 -6.39 16.30 9.54
N LEU A 111 -7.02 17.41 9.17
CA LEU A 111 -6.34 18.70 9.01
C LEU A 111 -6.70 19.63 10.16
N GLU A 112 -5.69 20.28 10.74
CA GLU A 112 -5.87 21.38 11.70
C GLU A 112 -5.00 22.56 11.28
N ILE A 113 -5.59 23.75 11.26
CA ILE A 113 -4.87 25.01 11.00
C ILE A 113 -5.01 25.89 12.23
N THR A 114 -3.86 26.34 12.74
CA THR A 114 -3.78 27.16 13.96
C THR A 114 -2.93 28.39 13.72
N GLY A 115 -2.98 29.34 14.66
CA GLY A 115 -2.00 30.41 14.80
C GLY A 115 -0.67 29.92 15.36
N VAL A 116 0.12 30.85 15.91
CA VAL A 116 1.43 30.60 16.53
C VAL A 116 1.34 29.55 17.64
N VAL A 117 0.23 29.54 18.38
CA VAL A 117 -0.08 28.56 19.42
C VAL A 117 -1.19 27.63 18.96
N ARG A 118 -1.09 26.34 19.29
CA ARG A 118 -2.07 25.32 18.86
C ARG A 118 -3.49 25.58 19.40
N SER A 119 -3.62 26.33 20.50
CA SER A 119 -4.92 26.72 21.06
C SER A 119 -5.65 27.81 20.24
N ASP A 120 -4.93 28.61 19.43
CA ASP A 120 -5.54 29.57 18.49
C ASP A 120 -5.91 28.83 17.21
N ARG A 121 -6.93 27.98 17.27
CA ARG A 121 -7.37 27.18 16.12
C ARG A 121 -8.23 28.01 15.19
N TRP A 122 -7.84 28.06 13.92
CA TRP A 122 -8.57 28.80 12.88
C TRP A 122 -9.56 27.90 12.15
N ALA A 123 -9.17 26.65 11.90
CA ALA A 123 -10.05 25.66 11.27
C ALA A 123 -9.59 24.22 11.59
N SER A 124 -10.52 23.27 11.59
CA SER A 124 -10.25 21.83 11.68
C SER A 124 -11.32 21.02 10.96
N GLY A 125 -10.94 19.83 10.51
CA GLY A 125 -11.81 18.95 9.72
C GLY A 125 -11.04 17.81 9.06
N PHE A 126 -11.69 17.14 8.11
CA PHE A 126 -11.13 16.02 7.36
C PHE A 126 -10.92 16.37 5.89
N LEU A 127 -9.78 15.94 5.36
CA LEU A 127 -9.46 15.93 3.94
C LEU A 127 -9.68 14.53 3.39
N ASP A 128 -10.54 14.37 2.40
CA ASP A 128 -10.74 13.12 1.65
C ASP A 128 -10.08 13.26 0.28
N ILE A 129 -8.89 12.67 0.13
CA ILE A 129 -7.99 12.91 -1.01
C ILE A 129 -8.03 11.72 -1.98
N GLY A 130 -8.09 12.00 -3.29
CA GLY A 130 -8.06 10.97 -4.34
C GLY A 130 -9.43 10.31 -4.61
N ARG A 131 -10.51 11.01 -4.26
CA ARG A 131 -11.89 10.58 -4.55
C ARG A 131 -12.30 10.96 -5.97
N ASP A 132 -12.05 12.20 -6.34
CA ASP A 132 -12.06 12.68 -7.70
C ASP A 132 -10.68 12.38 -8.31
N ASN A 133 -10.59 12.06 -9.60
CA ASN A 133 -9.30 11.82 -10.29
C ASN A 133 -8.39 13.08 -10.34
N SER A 134 -8.59 14.06 -9.45
CA SER A 134 -7.75 15.22 -9.30
C SER A 134 -6.44 14.83 -8.67
N GLN A 135 -5.36 15.09 -9.39
CA GLN A 135 -4.00 14.89 -8.92
C GLN A 135 -3.50 16.07 -8.07
N ILE A 136 -4.26 17.15 -7.96
CA ILE A 136 -3.86 18.38 -7.27
C ILE A 136 -5.01 18.89 -6.40
N VAL A 137 -4.73 19.14 -5.12
CA VAL A 137 -5.62 19.78 -4.17
C VAL A 137 -4.92 21.03 -3.64
N VAL A 138 -5.56 22.20 -3.77
CA VAL A 138 -5.00 23.46 -3.24
C VAL A 138 -5.84 23.94 -2.07
N ILE A 139 -5.20 24.05 -0.91
CA ILE A 139 -5.80 24.48 0.36
C ILE A 139 -5.29 25.88 0.66
N ARG A 140 -6.16 26.87 0.48
CA ARG A 140 -5.90 28.26 0.83
C ARG A 140 -6.47 28.57 2.19
N PHE A 141 -5.68 29.20 3.05
CA PHE A 141 -6.13 29.48 4.41
C PHE A 141 -5.63 30.83 4.94
N SER A 142 -6.45 31.47 5.77
CA SER A 142 -6.05 32.64 6.56
C SER A 142 -6.89 32.73 7.84
N LYS A 143 -6.47 33.57 8.77
CA LYS A 143 -7.18 33.76 10.04
C LYS A 143 -8.59 34.30 9.85
N THR A 144 -8.76 35.22 8.90
CA THR A 144 -10.03 35.91 8.64
C THR A 144 -10.84 35.27 7.51
N GLY A 145 -10.17 34.65 6.53
CA GLY A 145 -10.80 34.02 5.36
C GLY A 145 -11.13 32.54 5.57
N GLY A 146 -10.73 31.94 6.69
CA GLY A 146 -10.97 30.52 6.96
C GLY A 146 -10.17 29.62 6.01
N ILE A 147 -10.76 28.47 5.64
CA ILE A 147 -10.19 27.54 4.66
C ILE A 147 -11.04 27.58 3.38
N THR A 148 -10.36 27.61 2.24
CA THR A 148 -10.95 27.37 0.93
C THR A 148 -10.15 26.30 0.21
N VAL A 149 -10.84 25.35 -0.42
CA VAL A 149 -10.22 24.27 -1.18
C VAL A 149 -10.57 24.43 -2.65
N SER A 150 -9.58 24.34 -3.53
CA SER A 150 -9.77 24.30 -4.98
C SER A 150 -9.65 22.87 -5.48
N GLY A 151 -10.53 22.52 -6.42
CA GLY A 151 -10.73 21.14 -6.87
C GLY A 151 -12.17 20.69 -6.57
N ASP A 152 -12.36 19.44 -6.19
CA ASP A 152 -13.65 18.93 -5.71
C ASP A 152 -14.03 19.56 -4.36
N PRO A 153 -15.19 20.22 -4.25
CA PRO A 153 -15.66 20.82 -2.99
C PRO A 153 -15.90 19.78 -1.88
N ASN A 154 -16.04 18.49 -2.22
CA ASN A 154 -16.26 17.42 -1.24
C ASN A 154 -14.97 16.92 -0.59
N VAL A 155 -13.80 17.39 -1.03
CA VAL A 155 -12.50 17.02 -0.43
C VAL A 155 -12.38 17.54 1.00
N TRP A 156 -13.05 18.64 1.34
CA TRP A 156 -12.98 19.25 2.67
C TRP A 156 -14.28 19.08 3.46
N ILE A 157 -14.16 18.43 4.62
CA ILE A 157 -15.28 18.19 5.54
C ILE A 157 -14.95 18.91 6.87
N PRO A 158 -15.47 20.12 7.11
CA PRO A 158 -15.21 20.85 8.35
C PRO A 158 -15.88 20.19 9.56
N ASP A 159 -15.31 20.41 10.76
CA ASP A 159 -15.90 20.01 12.04
C ASP A 159 -17.11 20.89 12.45
#